data_AF-A0A834LXZ8-F1
#
_entry.id   AF-A0A834LXZ8-F1
#
_cell.length_a   1.000
_cell.length_b   1.000
_cell.length_c   1.000
_cell.angle_alpha   90.00
_cell.angle_beta   90.00
_cell.angle_gamma   90.00
#
_symmetry.space_group_name_H-M   'P 1'
#
loop_
_entity.id
_entity.type
_entity.pdbx_description
1 polymer ?
#
loop_
_entity_poly.entity_id
_entity_poly.type
_entity_poly.pdbx_seq_one_letter_code
_entity_poly.pdbx_strand_id
1 'polypeptide(L)'
;MDKNKFRFSNTAPEKSTIKDWYAKFRRSEMSTEDGERSGRPKEVVTEENIKKINKIILNDRKLKLNKVADILEISNERVHHIIHEYLGMRKLCEKWVPRELTFDQK
;
A
#
# COMPACT_ATOMS: atom_id res chain seq x y z
N MET A 1 8.41 -47.99 7.36
CA MET A 1 7.01 -47.60 7.13
C MET A 1 6.87 -46.13 7.49
N ASP A 2 6.51 -45.28 6.52
CA ASP A 2 6.37 -43.84 6.74
C ASP A 2 5.09 -43.54 7.51
N LYS A 3 5.23 -43.15 8.78
CA LYS A 3 4.12 -42.90 9.72
C LYS A 3 3.16 -41.78 9.30
N ASN A 4 3.48 -41.01 8.25
CA ASN A 4 2.67 -39.90 7.76
C ASN A 4 1.64 -40.26 6.69
N LYS A 5 1.66 -41.48 6.13
CA LYS A 5 0.81 -41.83 4.98
C LYS A 5 -0.64 -42.18 5.34
N PHE A 6 -0.94 -42.48 6.60
CA PHE A 6 -2.24 -43.04 7.00
C PHE A 6 -3.31 -41.98 7.38
N ARG A 7 -2.94 -40.70 7.53
CA ARG A 7 -3.87 -39.66 8.05
C ARG A 7 -4.19 -38.49 7.11
N PHE A 8 -3.41 -38.25 6.06
CA PHE A 8 -3.60 -37.11 5.15
C PHE A 8 -3.31 -37.55 3.71
N SER A 9 -4.23 -38.31 3.10
CA SER A 9 -3.97 -38.94 1.80
C SER A 9 -3.81 -37.94 0.64
N ASN A 10 -4.43 -36.75 0.70
CA ASN A 10 -4.35 -35.73 -0.37
C ASN A 10 -4.01 -34.30 0.09
N THR A 11 -3.70 -34.10 1.38
CA THR A 11 -3.37 -32.77 1.96
C THR A 11 -1.96 -32.71 2.53
N ALA A 12 -1.22 -33.82 2.44
CA ALA A 12 0.16 -33.88 2.93
C ALA A 12 1.09 -33.04 2.02
N PRO A 13 2.01 -32.26 2.61
CA PRO A 13 3.01 -31.53 1.84
C PRO A 13 3.93 -32.50 1.09
N GLU A 14 4.45 -32.05 -0.04
CA GLU A 14 5.37 -32.84 -0.85
C GLU A 14 6.66 -33.15 -0.08
N LYS A 15 7.36 -34.24 -0.45
CA LYS A 15 8.64 -34.64 0.14
C LYS A 15 9.69 -33.52 0.11
N SER A 16 9.67 -32.64 -0.89
CA SER A 16 10.52 -31.45 -1.01
C SER A 16 10.29 -30.49 0.16
N THR A 17 9.04 -30.08 0.38
CA THR A 17 8.62 -29.22 1.50
C THR A 17 9.01 -29.82 2.85
N ILE A 18 8.84 -31.14 3.04
CA ILE A 18 9.23 -31.82 4.29
C ILE A 18 10.74 -31.74 4.53
N LYS A 19 11.57 -31.89 3.48
CA LYS A 19 13.03 -31.77 3.59
C LYS A 19 13.45 -30.34 3.95
N ASP A 20 12.82 -29.34 3.35
CA ASP A 20 13.10 -27.93 3.64
C ASP A 20 12.77 -27.58 5.10
N TRP A 21 11.60 -28.03 5.59
CA TRP A 21 11.23 -27.89 7.00
C TRP A 21 12.20 -28.59 7.95
N TYR A 22 12.65 -29.80 7.60
CA TYR A 22 13.65 -30.52 8.38
C TYR A 22 14.99 -29.77 8.43
N ALA A 23 15.43 -29.18 7.32
CA ALA A 23 16.64 -28.37 7.27
C ALA A 23 16.52 -27.09 8.12
N LYS A 24 15.36 -26.39 8.06
CA LYS A 24 15.07 -25.24 8.93
C LYS A 24 15.11 -25.62 10.41
N PHE A 25 14.47 -26.73 10.77
CA PHE A 25 14.49 -27.27 12.12
C PHE A 25 15.90 -27.58 12.62
N ARG A 26 16.76 -28.16 11.76
CA ARG A 26 18.19 -28.41 12.08
C ARG A 26 19.00 -27.13 12.30
N ARG A 27 18.56 -25.99 11.76
CA ARG A 27 19.14 -24.66 11.97
C ARG A 27 18.51 -23.91 13.15
N SER A 28 17.68 -24.57 13.96
CA SER A 28 16.94 -23.98 15.08
C SER A 28 15.96 -22.86 14.66
N GLU A 29 15.56 -22.81 13.40
CA GLU A 29 14.53 -21.90 12.90
C GLU A 29 13.16 -22.52 13.18
N MET A 30 12.62 -22.24 14.38
CA MET A 30 11.41 -22.87 14.92
C MET A 30 10.11 -22.09 14.61
N SER A 31 10.20 -20.97 13.90
CA SER A 31 9.02 -20.20 13.51
C SER A 31 8.18 -21.02 12.52
N THR A 32 6.88 -21.10 12.79
CA THR A 32 5.89 -21.68 11.87
C THR A 32 5.27 -20.65 10.94
N GLU A 33 5.59 -19.37 11.13
CA GLU A 33 5.11 -18.29 10.27
C GLU A 33 5.87 -18.28 8.95
N ASP A 34 5.18 -17.84 7.89
CA ASP A 34 5.85 -17.61 6.62
C ASP A 34 6.84 -16.45 6.75
N GLY A 35 8.03 -16.63 6.17
CA GLY A 35 9.00 -15.55 6.06
C GLY A 35 8.48 -14.40 5.21
N GLU A 36 9.20 -13.28 5.22
CA GLU A 36 8.87 -12.13 4.40
C GLU A 36 8.75 -12.56 2.93
N ARG A 37 7.56 -12.35 2.36
CA ARG A 37 7.29 -12.69 0.97
C ARG A 37 7.74 -11.54 0.08
N SER A 38 8.47 -11.85 -0.98
CA SER A 38 8.73 -10.87 -2.04
C SER A 38 7.41 -10.51 -2.73
N GLY A 39 6.86 -9.35 -2.39
CA GLY A 39 5.71 -8.78 -3.06
C GLY A 39 6.09 -8.11 -4.39
N ARG A 40 5.10 -7.78 -5.21
CA ARG A 40 5.31 -6.93 -6.40
C ARG A 40 5.86 -5.56 -5.95
N PRO A 41 6.97 -5.08 -6.52
CA PRO A 41 7.50 -3.76 -6.18
C PRO A 41 6.45 -2.67 -6.50
N LYS A 42 6.30 -1.70 -5.59
CA LYS A 42 5.42 -0.54 -5.79
C LYS A 42 6.08 0.45 -6.76
N GLU A 43 6.18 0.09 -8.03
CA GLU A 43 6.82 0.90 -9.08
C GLU A 43 6.34 2.35 -9.15
N VAL A 44 5.06 2.59 -8.79
CA VAL A 44 4.43 3.91 -8.89
C VAL A 44 4.68 4.78 -7.65
N VAL A 45 4.94 4.18 -6.48
CA VAL A 45 5.16 4.92 -5.22
C VAL A 45 6.63 5.24 -5.07
N THR A 46 7.16 6.03 -5.99
CA THR A 46 8.51 6.59 -5.91
C THR A 46 8.49 7.86 -5.07
N GLU A 47 9.62 8.17 -4.45
CA GLU A 47 9.78 9.39 -3.66
C GLU A 47 9.58 10.66 -4.51
N GLU A 48 9.91 10.59 -5.79
CA GLU A 48 9.67 11.66 -6.76
C GLU A 48 8.16 11.92 -6.97
N ASN A 49 7.37 10.86 -7.15
CA ASN A 49 5.93 10.99 -7.35
C ASN A 49 5.24 11.51 -6.09
N ILE A 50 5.69 11.08 -4.91
CA ILE A 50 5.21 11.62 -3.62
C ILE A 50 5.47 13.14 -3.55
N LYS A 51 6.69 13.58 -3.88
CA LYS A 51 7.07 15.00 -3.89
C LYS A 51 6.26 15.81 -4.91
N LYS A 52 6.04 15.28 -6.12
CA LYS A 52 5.22 15.93 -7.16
C LYS A 52 3.77 16.09 -6.72
N ILE A 53 3.15 15.03 -6.19
CA ILE A 53 1.76 15.07 -5.68
C ILE A 53 1.64 16.09 -4.56
N ASN A 54 2.58 16.08 -3.60
CA ASN A 54 2.58 17.05 -2.49
C ASN A 54 2.65 18.50 -3.00
N LYS A 55 3.53 18.79 -3.97
CA LYS A 55 3.66 20.12 -4.56
C LYS A 55 2.38 20.58 -5.27
N ILE A 56 1.71 19.70 -6.02
CA ILE A 56 0.46 20.03 -6.71
C ILE A 56 -0.64 20.38 -5.69
N ILE A 57 -0.78 19.58 -4.62
CA ILE A 57 -1.81 19.79 -3.59
C ILE A 57 -1.57 21.06 -2.79
N LEU A 58 -0.30 21.38 -2.48
CA LEU A 58 0.05 22.61 -1.76
C LEU A 58 -0.17 23.87 -2.60
N ASN A 59 -0.02 23.77 -3.93
CA ASN A 59 -0.29 24.88 -4.84
C ASN A 59 -1.79 25.14 -5.02
N ASP A 60 -2.61 24.09 -5.18
CA ASP A 60 -4.06 24.21 -5.26
C ASP A 60 -4.74 23.10 -4.45
N ARG A 61 -5.20 23.49 -3.25
CA ARG A 61 -5.87 22.58 -2.32
C ARG A 61 -7.25 22.12 -2.82
N LYS A 62 -7.87 22.84 -3.76
CA LYS A 62 -9.20 22.51 -4.30
C LYS A 62 -9.14 21.60 -5.52
N LEU A 63 -7.93 21.23 -5.96
CA LEU A 63 -7.72 20.46 -7.17
C LEU A 63 -8.30 19.04 -7.02
N LYS A 64 -9.07 18.61 -8.03
CA LYS A 64 -9.71 17.29 -8.03
C LYS A 64 -8.66 16.19 -8.18
N LEU A 65 -8.84 15.09 -7.47
CA LEU A 65 -7.93 13.93 -7.51
C LEU A 65 -7.69 13.43 -8.96
N ASN A 66 -8.75 13.35 -9.77
CA ASN A 66 -8.64 12.97 -11.19
C ASN A 66 -7.67 13.86 -11.97
N LYS A 67 -7.64 15.17 -11.72
CA LYS A 67 -6.69 16.05 -12.40
C LYS A 67 -5.24 15.76 -11.99
N VAL A 68 -5.00 15.40 -10.73
CA VAL A 68 -3.66 14.99 -10.27
C VAL A 68 -3.22 13.70 -10.96
N ALA A 69 -4.15 12.74 -11.06
CA ALA A 69 -3.95 11.48 -11.77
C ALA A 69 -3.60 11.72 -13.25
N ASP A 70 -4.36 12.59 -13.93
CA ASP A 70 -4.14 12.93 -15.34
C ASP A 70 -2.79 13.64 -15.54
N ILE A 71 -2.42 14.60 -14.67
CA ILE A 71 -1.14 15.35 -14.76
C ILE A 71 0.07 14.44 -14.62
N LEU A 72 -0.02 13.43 -13.76
CA LEU A 72 1.10 12.54 -13.45
C LEU A 72 1.05 11.22 -14.21
N GLU A 73 0.00 10.99 -15.00
CA GLU A 73 -0.29 9.73 -15.69
C GLU A 73 -0.29 8.52 -14.71
N ILE A 74 -0.78 8.75 -13.50
CA ILE A 74 -0.89 7.75 -12.44
C ILE A 74 -2.36 7.41 -12.23
N SER A 75 -2.68 6.13 -12.03
CA SER A 75 -4.04 5.70 -11.69
C SER A 75 -4.59 6.41 -10.44
N ASN A 76 -5.87 6.76 -10.45
CA ASN A 76 -6.55 7.42 -9.33
C ASN A 76 -6.37 6.69 -8.00
N GLU A 77 -6.44 5.36 -7.98
CA GLU A 77 -6.26 4.57 -6.76
C GLU A 77 -4.87 4.79 -6.13
N ARG A 78 -3.84 4.92 -6.97
CA ARG A 78 -2.47 5.14 -6.50
C ARG A 78 -2.27 6.56 -5.99
N VAL A 79 -2.82 7.57 -6.66
CA VAL A 79 -2.79 8.95 -6.15
C VAL A 79 -3.50 9.03 -4.80
N HIS A 80 -4.69 8.41 -4.68
CA HIS A 80 -5.41 8.30 -3.42
C HIS A 80 -4.53 7.64 -2.33
N HIS A 81 -3.94 6.49 -2.63
CA HIS A 81 -3.07 5.77 -1.70
C HIS A 81 -1.88 6.62 -1.23
N ILE A 82 -1.25 7.39 -2.13
CA ILE A 82 -0.14 8.28 -1.78
C ILE A 82 -0.60 9.42 -0.85
N ILE A 83 -1.72 10.06 -1.17
CA ILE A 83 -2.27 11.16 -0.36
C ILE A 83 -2.60 10.68 1.06
N HIS A 84 -3.23 9.51 1.18
CA HIS A 84 -3.67 8.99 2.46
C HIS A 84 -2.55 8.34 3.28
N GLU A 85 -1.79 7.40 2.70
CA GLU A 85 -0.83 6.58 3.44
C GLU A 85 0.55 7.24 3.57
N TYR A 86 0.98 8.00 2.57
CA TYR A 86 2.34 8.58 2.54
C TYR A 86 2.37 10.05 2.94
N LEU A 87 1.33 10.83 2.57
CA LEU A 87 1.22 12.24 2.96
C LEU A 87 0.36 12.46 4.21
N GLY A 88 -0.39 11.46 4.66
CA GLY A 88 -1.27 11.57 5.84
C GLY A 88 -2.39 12.60 5.68
N MET A 89 -2.72 12.97 4.44
CA MET A 89 -3.68 14.03 4.15
C MET A 89 -5.11 13.48 4.07
N ARG A 90 -6.08 14.31 4.45
CA ARG A 90 -7.51 13.99 4.36
C ARG A 90 -8.24 15.13 3.67
N LYS A 91 -9.25 14.77 2.87
CA LYS A 91 -10.17 15.74 2.30
C LYS A 91 -11.01 16.36 3.41
N LEU A 92 -11.00 17.68 3.51
CA LEU A 92 -11.90 18.44 4.37
C LEU A 92 -12.95 19.14 3.51
N CYS A 93 -14.19 19.17 3.99
CA CYS A 93 -15.23 19.97 3.35
C CYS A 93 -15.00 21.45 3.70
N GLU A 94 -15.14 22.32 2.69
CA GLU A 94 -15.11 23.76 2.91
C GLU A 94 -16.31 24.18 3.77
N LYS A 95 -16.10 25.15 4.66
CA LYS A 95 -17.20 25.75 5.42
C LYS A 95 -17.99 26.66 4.48
N TRP A 96 -19.31 26.54 4.51
CA TRP A 96 -20.18 27.47 3.81
C TRP A 96 -20.08 28.87 4.44
N VAL A 97 -19.80 29.87 3.61
CA VAL A 97 -19.76 31.28 4.01
C VAL A 97 -20.93 31.98 3.29
N PRO A 98 -21.94 32.50 4.01
CA PRO A 98 -23.17 33.05 3.39
C PRO A 98 -22.98 34.33 2.57
N ARG A 99 -21.84 35.02 2.71
CA ARG A 99 -21.55 36.27 2.02
C ARG A 99 -20.07 36.36 1.69
N GLU A 100 -19.76 36.67 0.44
CA GLU A 100 -18.43 37.09 0.02
C GLU A 100 -18.16 38.47 0.63
N LEU A 101 -17.21 38.56 1.57
CA LEU A 101 -16.81 39.85 2.14
C LEU A 101 -16.08 40.65 1.08
N THR A 102 -16.59 41.83 0.76
CA THR A 102 -15.88 42.82 -0.07
C THR A 102 -14.76 43.48 0.73
N PHE A 103 -13.79 44.09 0.04
CA PHE A 103 -12.61 44.71 0.68
C PHE A 103 -13.00 45.74 1.76
N ASP A 104 -14.09 46.46 1.57
CA ASP A 104 -14.63 47.45 2.50
C ASP A 104 -15.27 46.85 3.78
N GLN A 105 -15.43 45.52 3.83
CA GLN A 105 -16.03 44.78 4.95
C GLN A 105 -15.01 43.96 5.77
N LYS A 106 -13.71 44.14 5.52
CA LYS A 106 -12.61 43.62 6.34
C LYS A 106 -12.16 44.64 7.37
#